data_AF-X1UFX6-F1
#
_entry.id   AF-X1UFX6-F1
#
_cell.length_a   1.000
_cell.length_b   1.000
_cell.length_c   1.000
_cell.angle_alpha   90.00
_cell.angle_beta   90.00
_cell.angle_gamma   90.00
#
_symmetry.space_group_name_H-M   'P 1'
#
loop_
_entity.id
_entity.type
_entity.pdbx_description
1 polymer ?
#
loop_
_entity_poly.entity_id
_entity_poly.type
_entity_poly.pdbx_seq_one_letter_code
_entity_poly.pdbx_strand_id
1 'polypeptide(L)'
;MIIAAMDHFGISTLCGLTSAQGKDLLPRIAAYLDAPLVMDCTDLNLNEHTAKKSQFSGKTIATIKVEGRHYIYGIRPNAIEAKPAPCETKVIPFKTNVESEALVVKEIKKQAIKGIDLTEADIIISGGRGMEKPANFDILFECAELIGAAVGASRAAVDAGWVPHTMQVGQTGKTVSPKVYMACGISGSVQHFAGMKTAGMIIAINKD
;
A
#
# COMPACT_ATOMS: atom_id res chain seq x y z
N MET A 1 -18.55 4.19 14.33
CA MET A 1 -18.85 5.26 13.35
C MET A 1 -19.10 4.72 11.94
N ILE A 2 -18.14 4.05 11.28
CA ILE A 2 -18.30 3.60 9.88
C ILE A 2 -19.48 2.64 9.71
N ILE A 3 -19.61 1.63 10.57
CA ILE A 3 -20.75 0.70 10.54
C ILE A 3 -22.09 1.44 10.66
N ALA A 4 -22.20 2.36 11.63
CA ALA A 4 -23.42 3.16 11.78
C ALA A 4 -23.75 4.01 10.54
N ALA A 5 -22.73 4.51 9.82
CA ALA A 5 -22.94 5.20 8.55
C ALA A 5 -23.39 4.21 7.45
N MET A 6 -22.80 3.02 7.38
CA MET A 6 -23.20 1.98 6.44
C MET A 6 -24.67 1.60 6.63
N ASP A 7 -25.09 1.37 7.86
CA ASP A 7 -26.48 1.04 8.20
C ASP A 7 -27.43 2.20 7.84
N HIS A 8 -27.06 3.43 8.21
CA HIS A 8 -27.90 4.61 7.98
C HIS A 8 -28.12 4.91 6.50
N PHE A 9 -27.09 4.73 5.68
CA PHE A 9 -27.13 5.03 4.24
C PHE A 9 -27.39 3.80 3.36
N GLY A 10 -27.59 2.61 3.95
CA GLY A 10 -27.81 1.37 3.20
C GLY A 10 -26.61 0.93 2.36
N ILE A 11 -25.39 1.20 2.81
CA ILE A 11 -24.15 0.87 2.10
C ILE A 11 -23.76 -0.57 2.41
N SER A 12 -23.81 -1.44 1.39
CA SER A 12 -23.41 -2.85 1.52
C SER A 12 -21.92 -3.09 1.30
N THR A 13 -21.22 -2.19 0.60
CA THR A 13 -19.81 -2.40 0.22
C THR A 13 -18.92 -1.31 0.77
N LEU A 14 -17.85 -1.70 1.47
CA LEU A 14 -16.83 -0.80 1.99
C LEU A 14 -15.47 -1.11 1.33
N CYS A 15 -14.91 -0.12 0.65
CA CYS A 15 -13.57 -0.17 0.11
C CYS A 15 -12.66 0.76 0.92
N GLY A 16 -11.52 0.26 1.36
CA GLY A 16 -10.45 1.06 1.98
C GLY A 16 -9.10 0.69 1.40
N LEU A 17 -8.07 1.46 1.72
CA LEU A 17 -6.69 1.12 1.34
C LEU A 17 -6.11 0.08 2.31
N THR A 18 -5.20 -0.76 1.83
CA THR A 18 -4.39 -1.68 2.65
C THR A 18 -3.22 -0.93 3.31
N SER A 19 -3.51 0.26 3.84
CA SER A 19 -2.59 1.09 4.61
C SER A 19 -2.44 0.58 6.05
N ALA A 20 -1.60 1.22 6.86
CA ALA A 20 -1.52 0.91 8.29
C ALA A 20 -2.88 1.03 8.99
N GLN A 21 -3.65 2.10 8.72
CA GLN A 21 -4.98 2.26 9.31
C GLN A 21 -5.96 1.23 8.72
N GLY A 22 -5.93 0.97 7.42
CA GLY A 22 -6.87 0.03 6.81
C GLY A 22 -6.65 -1.41 7.25
N LYS A 23 -5.39 -1.83 7.48
CA LYS A 23 -5.06 -3.15 8.05
C LYS A 23 -5.56 -3.33 9.49
N ASP A 24 -5.70 -2.24 10.25
CA ASP A 24 -6.30 -2.30 11.59
C ASP A 24 -7.84 -2.21 11.55
N LEU A 25 -8.38 -1.35 10.70
CA LEU A 25 -9.80 -1.00 10.70
C LEU A 25 -10.69 -1.98 9.92
N LEU A 26 -10.30 -2.38 8.71
CA LEU A 26 -11.13 -3.20 7.82
C LEU A 26 -11.43 -4.60 8.39
N PRO A 27 -10.45 -5.33 8.99
CA PRO A 27 -10.75 -6.62 9.62
C PRO A 27 -11.72 -6.53 10.80
N ARG A 28 -11.65 -5.46 11.60
CA ARG A 28 -12.58 -5.25 12.73
C ARG A 28 -14.00 -5.00 12.24
N ILE A 29 -14.16 -4.20 11.19
CA ILE A 29 -15.46 -3.94 10.57
C ILE A 29 -16.03 -5.23 9.97
N ALA A 30 -15.22 -5.98 9.23
CA ALA A 30 -15.63 -7.24 8.62
C ALA A 30 -16.08 -8.26 9.67
N ALA A 31 -15.31 -8.42 10.75
CA ALA A 31 -15.67 -9.32 11.85
C ALA A 31 -16.95 -8.88 12.57
N TYR A 32 -17.14 -7.58 12.81
CA TYR A 32 -18.36 -7.07 13.45
C TYR A 32 -19.61 -7.32 12.60
N LEU A 33 -19.50 -7.17 11.28
CA LEU A 33 -20.61 -7.33 10.33
C LEU A 33 -20.84 -8.78 9.87
N ASP A 34 -20.02 -9.73 10.34
CA ASP A 34 -19.95 -11.10 9.80
C ASP A 34 -19.87 -11.10 8.26
N ALA A 35 -18.94 -10.29 7.74
CA ALA A 35 -18.81 -9.99 6.32
C ALA A 35 -17.52 -10.57 5.72
N PRO A 36 -17.55 -11.05 4.46
CA PRO A 36 -16.33 -11.39 3.75
C PRO A 36 -15.38 -10.19 3.61
N LEU A 37 -14.09 -10.46 3.80
CA LEU A 37 -13.01 -9.51 3.62
C LEU A 37 -11.95 -10.06 2.66
N VAL A 38 -11.64 -9.29 1.61
CA VAL A 38 -10.44 -9.51 0.80
C VAL A 38 -9.49 -8.33 0.98
N MET A 39 -8.34 -8.59 1.62
CA MET A 39 -7.27 -7.59 1.81
C MET A 39 -6.22 -7.68 0.71
N ASP A 40 -5.52 -6.56 0.48
CA ASP A 40 -4.42 -6.42 -0.49
C ASP A 40 -4.85 -6.76 -1.93
N CYS A 41 -6.05 -6.31 -2.31
CA CYS A 41 -6.60 -6.46 -3.66
C CYS A 41 -5.83 -5.59 -4.65
N THR A 42 -5.50 -6.16 -5.80
CA THR A 42 -4.90 -5.44 -6.93
C THR A 42 -5.92 -5.10 -8.01
N ASP A 43 -7.11 -5.72 -7.96
CA ASP A 43 -8.21 -5.49 -8.89
C ASP A 43 -9.55 -5.82 -8.20
N LEU A 44 -10.62 -5.14 -8.59
CA LEU A 44 -11.96 -5.30 -8.01
C LEU A 44 -13.05 -5.19 -9.07
N ASN A 45 -13.98 -6.14 -9.07
CA ASN A 45 -15.25 -6.05 -9.78
C ASN A 45 -16.39 -6.06 -8.75
N LEU A 46 -16.98 -4.89 -8.51
CA LEU A 46 -18.03 -4.71 -7.51
C LEU A 46 -19.37 -5.33 -7.93
N ASN A 47 -19.62 -5.50 -9.22
CA ASN A 47 -20.87 -6.09 -9.72
C ASN A 47 -20.88 -7.61 -9.53
N GLU A 48 -19.73 -8.25 -9.69
CA GLU A 48 -19.58 -9.71 -9.53
C GLU A 48 -19.13 -10.11 -8.12
N HIS A 49 -18.81 -9.13 -7.28
CA HIS A 49 -18.17 -9.33 -5.97
C HIS A 49 -16.90 -10.17 -6.06
N THR A 50 -16.07 -9.89 -7.08
CA THR A 50 -14.79 -10.56 -7.30
C THR A 50 -13.62 -9.62 -7.06
N ALA A 51 -12.56 -10.15 -6.46
CA ALA A 51 -11.33 -9.42 -6.18
C ALA A 51 -10.12 -10.25 -6.64
N LYS A 52 -9.13 -9.59 -7.26
CA LYS A 52 -7.84 -10.24 -7.53
C LYS A 52 -6.82 -9.82 -6.49
N LYS A 53 -6.02 -10.77 -6.03
CA LYS A 53 -4.86 -10.47 -5.18
C LYS A 53 -3.71 -11.41 -5.47
N SER A 54 -2.50 -10.97 -5.14
CA SER A 54 -1.34 -11.84 -5.23
C SER A 54 -1.31 -12.83 -4.05
N GLN A 55 -0.95 -14.07 -4.35
CA GLN A 55 -0.72 -15.14 -3.36
C GLN A 55 0.69 -15.71 -3.51
N PHE A 56 1.15 -16.43 -2.48
CA PHE A 56 2.46 -17.10 -2.44
C PHE A 56 3.64 -16.21 -2.85
N SER A 57 3.75 -15.04 -2.20
CA SER A 57 4.83 -14.05 -2.45
C SER A 57 4.95 -13.66 -3.92
N GLY A 58 3.83 -13.45 -4.60
CA GLY A 58 3.87 -13.02 -5.99
C GLY A 58 3.75 -14.14 -7.02
N LYS A 59 3.83 -15.41 -6.62
CA LYS A 59 3.87 -16.53 -7.58
C LYS A 59 2.56 -16.79 -8.30
N THR A 60 1.42 -16.48 -7.67
CA THR A 60 0.11 -16.61 -8.30
C THR A 60 -0.74 -15.38 -8.06
N ILE A 61 -1.73 -15.20 -8.92
CA ILE A 61 -2.81 -14.23 -8.76
C ILE A 61 -4.08 -15.05 -8.56
N ALA A 62 -4.74 -14.85 -7.42
CA ALA A 62 -6.01 -15.49 -7.12
C ALA A 62 -7.15 -14.53 -7.45
N THR A 63 -8.18 -15.02 -8.14
CA THR A 63 -9.47 -14.35 -8.27
C THR A 63 -10.40 -14.97 -7.22
N ILE A 64 -10.86 -14.14 -6.28
CA ILE A 64 -11.69 -14.55 -5.15
C ILE A 64 -13.08 -13.96 -5.35
N LYS A 65 -14.09 -14.82 -5.48
CA LYS A 65 -15.50 -14.43 -5.42
C LYS A 65 -15.98 -14.55 -3.99
N VAL A 66 -16.70 -13.54 -3.50
CA VAL A 66 -17.25 -13.54 -2.14
C VAL A 66 -18.77 -13.42 -2.18
N GLU A 67 -19.41 -13.99 -1.15
CA GLU A 67 -20.86 -13.99 -0.98
C GLU A 67 -21.17 -13.50 0.45
N GLY A 68 -22.22 -12.71 0.60
CA GLY A 68 -22.58 -12.11 1.89
C GLY A 68 -23.56 -10.95 1.74
N ARG A 69 -23.94 -10.36 2.88
CA ARG A 69 -24.79 -9.15 2.90
C ARG A 69 -23.97 -7.86 2.80
N HIS A 70 -22.75 -7.90 3.32
CA HIS A 70 -21.78 -6.82 3.24
C HIS A 70 -20.49 -7.32 2.58
N TYR A 71 -19.76 -6.42 1.94
CA TYR A 71 -18.51 -6.73 1.24
C TYR A 71 -17.43 -5.75 1.65
N ILE A 72 -16.34 -6.25 2.24
CA ILE A 72 -15.23 -5.41 2.69
C ILE A 72 -14.00 -5.70 1.84
N TYR A 73 -13.40 -4.65 1.28
CA TYR A 73 -12.21 -4.77 0.44
C TYR A 73 -11.11 -3.83 0.91
N GLY A 74 -9.91 -4.39 1.11
CA GLY A 74 -8.67 -3.64 1.27
C GLY A 74 -7.93 -3.59 -0.06
N ILE A 75 -7.90 -2.43 -0.71
CA ILE A 75 -7.23 -2.20 -1.99
C ILE A 75 -5.77 -1.87 -1.73
N ARG A 76 -4.85 -2.49 -2.45
CA ARG A 76 -3.43 -2.11 -2.40
C ARG A 76 -3.28 -0.67 -2.92
N PRO A 77 -2.62 0.23 -2.18
CA PRO A 77 -2.31 1.56 -2.68
C PRO A 77 -1.66 1.52 -4.08
N ASN A 78 -2.08 2.42 -4.97
CA ASN A 78 -1.64 2.55 -6.35
C ASN A 78 -1.84 1.31 -7.27
N ALA A 79 -2.57 0.28 -6.82
CA ALA A 79 -2.81 -0.89 -7.66
C ALA A 79 -3.93 -0.71 -8.69
N ILE A 80 -4.88 0.20 -8.42
CA ILE A 80 -5.96 0.54 -9.35
C ILE A 80 -5.73 1.99 -9.82
N GLU A 81 -5.67 2.18 -11.13
CA GLU A 81 -5.50 3.50 -11.72
C GLU A 81 -6.74 4.39 -11.46
N ALA A 82 -6.51 5.56 -10.86
CA ALA A 82 -7.56 6.54 -10.65
C ALA A 82 -7.99 7.14 -11.99
N LYS A 83 -9.28 7.05 -12.30
CA LYS A 83 -9.87 7.62 -13.53
C LYS A 83 -10.71 8.84 -13.17
N PRO A 84 -10.54 9.98 -13.85
CA PRO A 84 -11.41 11.13 -13.67
C PRO A 84 -12.87 10.76 -13.97
N ALA A 85 -13.74 11.00 -13.01
CA ALA A 85 -15.19 10.78 -13.13
C ALA A 85 -15.91 12.04 -12.61
N PRO A 86 -15.95 13.14 -13.38
CA PRO A 86 -16.57 14.38 -12.93
C PRO A 86 -18.06 14.16 -12.65
N CYS A 87 -18.51 14.54 -11.46
CA CYS A 87 -19.91 14.47 -11.05
C CYS A 87 -20.22 15.60 -10.06
N GLU A 88 -21.50 15.98 -9.96
CA GLU A 88 -21.97 16.83 -8.87
C GLU A 88 -21.99 16.02 -7.58
N THR A 89 -21.35 16.54 -6.53
CA THR A 89 -21.29 15.88 -5.22
C THR A 89 -22.03 16.71 -4.18
N LYS A 90 -22.68 16.04 -3.23
CA LYS A 90 -23.33 16.67 -2.07
C LYS A 90 -22.69 16.13 -0.80
N VAL A 91 -22.25 17.04 0.08
CA VAL A 91 -21.79 16.67 1.42
C VAL A 91 -23.02 16.45 2.29
N ILE A 92 -23.21 15.22 2.76
CA ILE A 92 -24.32 14.87 3.66
C ILE A 92 -23.76 14.83 5.09
N PRO A 93 -24.17 15.75 5.98
CA PRO A 93 -23.73 15.73 7.36
C PRO A 93 -24.30 14.50 8.07
N PHE A 94 -23.41 13.73 8.69
CA PHE A 94 -23.79 12.56 9.49
C PHE A 94 -23.15 12.66 10.88
N LYS A 95 -23.98 12.58 11.92
CA LYS A 95 -23.53 12.52 13.31
C LYS A 95 -23.94 11.18 13.89
N THR A 96 -22.99 10.53 14.56
CA THR A 96 -23.23 9.28 15.27
C THR A 96 -22.97 9.49 16.76
N ASN A 97 -23.72 8.78 17.62
CA ASN A 97 -23.52 8.78 19.07
C ASN A 97 -22.58 7.65 19.51
N VAL A 98 -21.78 7.09 18.61
CA VAL A 98 -20.77 6.08 18.96
C VAL A 98 -19.64 6.77 19.71
N GLU A 99 -19.66 6.63 21.04
CA GLU A 99 -18.59 7.03 21.93
C GLU A 99 -17.58 5.88 22.09
N SER A 100 -16.29 6.20 22.10
CA SER A 100 -15.21 5.24 22.28
C SER A 100 -14.15 5.83 23.20
N GLU A 101 -14.16 5.41 24.46
CA GLU A 101 -13.16 5.83 25.46
C GLU A 101 -11.94 4.90 25.54
N ALA A 102 -11.93 3.83 24.73
CA ALA A 102 -10.94 2.77 24.85
C ALA A 102 -9.50 3.18 24.49
N LEU A 103 -9.31 4.25 23.72
CA LEU A 103 -8.00 4.67 23.23
C LEU A 103 -7.92 6.19 23.15
N VAL A 104 -7.00 6.77 23.94
CA VAL A 104 -6.72 8.20 23.94
C VAL A 104 -5.36 8.43 23.32
N VAL A 105 -5.32 9.20 22.23
CA VAL A 105 -4.07 9.64 21.61
C VAL A 105 -3.41 10.67 22.53
N LYS A 106 -2.32 10.29 23.21
CA LYS A 106 -1.58 11.19 24.10
C LYS A 106 -0.61 12.12 23.35
N GLU A 107 0.02 11.61 22.29
CA GLU A 107 1.05 12.32 21.54
C GLU A 107 1.12 11.78 20.11
N ILE A 108 1.32 12.67 19.13
CA ILE A 108 1.62 12.29 17.75
C ILE A 108 3.04 12.75 17.43
N LYS A 109 4.01 11.83 17.52
CA LYS A 109 5.38 12.09 17.08
C LYS A 109 5.47 11.95 15.57
N LYS A 110 5.34 13.07 14.85
CA LYS A 110 5.66 13.12 13.42
C LYS A 110 7.17 12.96 13.28
N GLN A 111 7.65 11.75 12.97
CA GLN A 111 9.00 11.63 12.43
C GLN A 111 9.02 12.40 11.12
N ALA A 112 9.97 13.33 10.98
CA ALA A 112 10.27 13.96 9.71
C ALA A 112 10.90 12.91 8.80
N ILE A 113 10.09 11.96 8.31
CA ILE A 113 10.45 11.19 7.14
C ILE A 113 10.46 12.24 6.02
N LYS A 114 11.64 12.77 5.70
CA LYS A 114 11.83 13.55 4.48
C LYS A 114 11.50 12.59 3.32
N GLY A 115 10.38 12.83 2.65
CA GLY A 115 9.97 12.08 1.47
C GLY A 115 8.56 11.49 1.55
N ILE A 116 8.13 10.93 0.42
CA ILE A 116 6.82 10.32 0.21
C ILE A 116 6.82 8.90 0.79
N ASP A 117 5.71 8.43 1.37
CA ASP A 117 5.62 7.03 1.78
C ASP A 117 5.73 6.11 0.56
N LEU A 118 6.65 5.16 0.61
CA LEU A 118 6.85 4.15 -0.43
C LEU A 118 5.57 3.44 -0.89
N THR A 119 4.60 3.19 -0.02
CA THR A 119 3.35 2.53 -0.46
C THR A 119 2.47 3.45 -1.29
N GLU A 120 2.60 4.76 -1.15
CA GLU A 120 1.76 5.76 -1.82
C GLU A 120 2.49 6.47 -2.97
N ALA A 121 3.80 6.26 -3.11
CA ALA A 121 4.60 6.88 -4.14
C ALA A 121 4.26 6.36 -5.56
N ASP A 122 4.13 7.29 -6.50
CA ASP A 122 3.96 7.01 -7.93
C ASP A 122 5.28 6.59 -8.60
N ILE A 123 6.41 7.11 -8.12
CA ILE A 123 7.76 6.80 -8.60
C ILE A 123 8.60 6.37 -7.41
N ILE A 124 9.31 5.25 -7.53
CA ILE A 124 10.23 4.75 -6.51
C ILE A 124 11.60 4.52 -7.13
N ILE A 125 12.64 5.13 -6.55
CA ILE A 125 14.03 4.82 -6.86
C ILE A 125 14.58 3.99 -5.70
N SER A 126 15.04 2.78 -5.98
CA SER A 126 15.43 1.82 -4.95
C SER A 126 16.88 1.37 -5.09
N GLY A 127 17.65 1.54 -4.02
CA GLY A 127 19.04 1.11 -3.94
C GLY A 127 19.22 -0.30 -3.37
N GLY A 128 20.14 -1.07 -3.93
CA GLY A 128 20.48 -2.42 -3.45
C GLY A 128 21.89 -2.54 -2.89
N ARG A 129 22.40 -3.78 -2.83
CA ARG A 129 23.77 -4.05 -2.38
C ARG A 129 24.82 -3.44 -3.31
N GLY A 130 24.48 -3.24 -4.58
CA GLY A 130 25.34 -2.57 -5.57
C GLY A 130 25.62 -1.10 -5.27
N MET A 131 24.96 -0.50 -4.27
CA MET A 131 25.31 0.84 -3.77
C MET A 131 26.60 0.85 -2.95
N GLU A 132 27.07 -0.30 -2.46
CA GLU A 132 28.37 -0.53 -1.77
C GLU A 132 28.58 0.19 -0.42
N LYS A 133 28.02 1.39 -0.19
CA LYS A 133 28.13 2.16 1.06
C LYS A 133 26.98 3.17 1.24
N PRO A 134 26.72 3.65 2.48
CA PRO A 134 25.62 4.59 2.76
C PRO A 134 25.71 5.88 1.94
N ALA A 135 26.90 6.48 1.82
CA ALA A 135 27.11 7.75 1.10
C ALA A 135 26.72 7.68 -0.38
N ASN A 136 26.68 6.49 -0.98
CA ASN A 136 26.26 6.35 -2.37
C ASN A 136 24.73 6.43 -2.52
N PHE A 137 23.93 6.38 -1.44
CA PHE A 137 22.49 6.63 -1.53
C PHE A 137 22.16 8.10 -1.79
N ASP A 138 23.08 9.03 -1.54
CA ASP A 138 22.87 10.47 -1.73
C ASP A 138 22.42 10.78 -3.16
N ILE A 139 23.00 10.13 -4.17
CA ILE A 139 22.57 10.27 -5.57
C ILE A 139 21.11 9.85 -5.79
N LEU A 140 20.62 8.83 -5.08
CA LEU A 140 19.23 8.38 -5.19
C LEU A 140 18.28 9.39 -4.54
N PHE A 141 18.69 10.00 -3.42
CA PHE A 141 17.94 11.06 -2.77
C PHE A 141 17.86 12.33 -3.65
N GLU A 142 18.99 12.75 -4.23
CA GLU A 142 19.05 13.89 -5.15
C GLU A 142 18.16 13.65 -6.39
N CYS A 143 18.26 12.48 -7.03
CA CYS A 143 17.38 12.14 -8.15
C CYS A 143 15.90 12.11 -7.74
N ALA A 144 15.61 11.57 -6.56
CA ALA A 144 14.24 11.47 -6.07
C ALA A 144 13.61 12.84 -5.80
N GLU A 145 14.39 13.80 -5.28
CA GLU A 145 13.94 15.18 -5.09
C GLU A 145 13.59 15.85 -6.42
N LEU A 146 14.37 15.62 -7.47
CA LEU A 146 14.14 16.22 -8.80
C LEU A 146 12.87 15.71 -9.50
N ILE A 147 12.50 14.44 -9.30
CA ILE A 147 11.36 13.81 -9.98
C ILE A 147 10.17 13.52 -9.07
N GLY A 148 10.23 13.94 -7.81
CA GLY A 148 9.20 13.66 -6.81
C GLY A 148 9.02 12.17 -6.51
N ALA A 149 10.11 11.41 -6.49
CA ALA A 149 10.09 9.98 -6.15
C ALA A 149 10.26 9.74 -4.65
N ALA A 150 9.83 8.56 -4.19
CA ALA A 150 10.28 8.02 -2.91
C ALA A 150 11.57 7.20 -3.10
N VAL A 151 12.43 7.19 -2.09
CA VAL A 151 13.62 6.34 -2.07
C VAL A 151 13.33 5.06 -1.30
N GLY A 152 13.56 3.92 -1.94
CA GLY A 152 13.45 2.59 -1.33
C GLY A 152 14.79 1.89 -1.25
N ALA A 153 14.80 0.71 -0.64
CA ALA A 153 15.99 -0.10 -0.49
C ALA A 153 15.69 -1.59 -0.48
N SER A 154 16.64 -2.40 -0.96
CA SER A 154 16.57 -3.84 -0.73
C SER A 154 16.93 -4.18 0.71
N ARG A 155 16.51 -5.36 1.16
CA ARG A 155 16.88 -5.88 2.48
C ARG A 155 18.40 -5.90 2.70
N ALA A 156 19.20 -6.20 1.67
CA ALA A 156 20.65 -6.24 1.81
C ALA A 156 21.26 -4.89 2.19
N ALA A 157 20.70 -3.78 1.69
CA ALA A 157 21.15 -2.43 2.06
C ALA A 157 20.71 -2.03 3.48
N VAL A 158 19.50 -2.46 3.87
CA VAL A 158 18.96 -2.23 5.23
C VAL A 158 19.74 -3.03 6.28
N ASP A 159 19.96 -4.33 6.03
CA ASP A 159 20.71 -5.21 6.93
C ASP A 159 22.18 -4.76 7.06
N ALA A 160 22.74 -4.09 6.05
CA ALA A 160 24.06 -3.46 6.09
C ALA A 160 24.09 -2.10 6.83
N GLY A 161 22.95 -1.62 7.33
CA GLY A 161 22.84 -0.36 8.08
C GLY A 161 22.95 0.90 7.23
N TRP A 162 22.78 0.81 5.91
CA TRP A 162 22.96 1.97 5.02
C TRP A 162 21.75 2.91 5.02
N VAL A 163 20.56 2.36 5.25
CA VAL A 163 19.28 3.05 5.24
C VAL A 163 18.32 2.38 6.22
N PRO A 164 17.33 3.12 6.76
CA PRO A 164 16.41 2.56 7.74
C PRO A 164 15.46 1.50 7.16
N HIS A 165 14.97 0.61 8.03
CA HIS A 165 14.01 -0.44 7.65
C HIS A 165 12.71 0.11 7.04
N THR A 166 12.33 1.35 7.34
CA THR A 166 11.16 2.01 6.74
C THR A 166 11.27 2.17 5.23
N MET A 167 12.49 2.15 4.68
CA MET A 167 12.77 2.20 3.25
C MET A 167 12.78 0.81 2.59
N GLN A 168 12.68 -0.28 3.36
CA GLN A 168 12.77 -1.64 2.81
C GLN A 168 11.58 -1.95 1.90
N VAL A 169 11.87 -2.38 0.67
CA VAL A 169 10.89 -2.96 -0.26
C VAL A 169 11.09 -4.46 -0.34
N GLY A 170 10.01 -5.23 -0.33
CA GLY A 170 10.04 -6.69 -0.46
C GLY A 170 9.06 -7.40 0.47
N GLN A 171 9.10 -8.74 0.46
CA GLN A 171 8.20 -9.61 1.22
C GLN A 171 8.16 -9.30 2.72
N THR A 172 9.31 -8.95 3.31
CA THR A 172 9.44 -8.58 4.73
C THR A 172 9.48 -7.07 4.96
N GLY A 173 9.36 -6.28 3.88
CA GLY A 173 9.33 -4.82 3.91
C GLY A 173 7.96 -4.30 3.48
N LYS A 174 7.96 -3.15 2.83
CA LYS A 174 6.78 -2.58 2.20
C LYS A 174 6.53 -3.26 0.84
N THR A 175 5.28 -3.63 0.61
CA THR A 175 4.77 -3.98 -0.72
C THR A 175 4.26 -2.71 -1.39
N VAL A 176 4.76 -2.42 -2.57
CA VAL A 176 4.53 -1.17 -3.32
C VAL A 176 3.99 -1.47 -4.71
N SER A 177 3.25 -0.52 -5.27
CA SER A 177 2.68 -0.62 -6.61
C SER A 177 2.84 0.68 -7.41
N PRO A 178 4.05 1.24 -7.52
CA PRO A 178 4.25 2.53 -8.19
C PRO A 178 4.01 2.43 -9.70
N LYS A 179 3.82 3.56 -10.36
CA LYS A 179 3.82 3.64 -11.83
C LYS A 179 5.21 3.30 -12.38
N VAL A 180 6.27 3.78 -11.74
CA VAL A 180 7.65 3.53 -12.12
C VAL A 180 8.47 3.06 -10.92
N TYR A 181 9.17 1.94 -11.05
CA TYR A 181 10.14 1.44 -10.08
C TYR A 181 11.52 1.34 -10.71
N MET A 182 12.48 2.09 -10.20
CA MET A 182 13.89 2.03 -10.61
C MET A 182 14.68 1.20 -9.59
N ALA A 183 15.29 0.11 -10.04
CA ALA A 183 16.07 -0.81 -9.23
C ALA A 183 17.57 -0.63 -9.51
N CYS A 184 18.24 0.13 -8.65
CA CYS A 184 19.66 0.47 -8.78
C CYS A 184 20.53 -0.48 -7.95
N GLY A 185 21.30 -1.34 -8.62
CA GLY A 185 22.19 -2.30 -7.94
C GLY A 185 21.44 -3.36 -7.11
N ILE A 186 20.25 -3.76 -7.57
CA ILE A 186 19.41 -4.78 -6.94
C ILE A 186 19.38 -6.03 -7.83
N SER A 187 19.77 -7.18 -7.27
CA SER A 187 19.82 -8.47 -7.98
C SER A 187 18.44 -9.10 -8.25
N GLY A 188 17.36 -8.54 -7.71
CA GLY A 188 16.00 -8.99 -7.99
C GLY A 188 15.62 -10.33 -7.35
N SER A 189 16.08 -10.60 -6.12
CA SER A 189 15.65 -11.81 -5.39
C SER A 189 14.12 -11.93 -5.35
N VAL A 190 13.60 -13.17 -5.31
CA VAL A 190 12.15 -13.44 -5.28
C VAL A 190 11.46 -12.65 -4.16
N GLN A 191 12.12 -12.50 -3.01
CA GLN A 191 11.61 -11.75 -1.87
C GLN A 191 11.53 -10.25 -2.15
N HIS A 192 12.50 -9.66 -2.86
CA HIS A 192 12.43 -8.25 -3.26
C HIS A 192 11.36 -8.06 -4.33
N PHE A 193 11.38 -8.88 -5.38
CA PHE A 193 10.44 -8.81 -6.49
C PHE A 193 8.98 -8.97 -6.03
N ALA A 194 8.71 -9.85 -5.06
CA ALA A 194 7.39 -10.01 -4.46
C ALA A 194 6.79 -8.71 -3.93
N GLY A 195 7.63 -7.78 -3.45
CA GLY A 195 7.20 -6.49 -2.91
C GLY A 195 6.96 -5.42 -3.96
N MET A 196 7.42 -5.57 -5.21
CA MET A 196 7.34 -4.51 -6.23
C MET A 196 6.89 -5.00 -7.62
N LYS A 197 6.57 -6.29 -7.78
CA LYS A 197 6.13 -6.91 -9.05
C LYS A 197 4.87 -6.29 -9.66
N THR A 198 4.08 -5.54 -8.89
CA THR A 198 2.88 -4.85 -9.39
C THR A 198 3.16 -3.42 -9.83
N ALA A 199 4.44 -3.01 -9.88
CA ALA A 199 4.80 -1.75 -10.50
C ALA A 199 4.42 -1.74 -11.99
N GLY A 200 3.97 -0.59 -12.49
CA GLY A 200 3.58 -0.45 -13.90
C GLY A 200 4.77 -0.60 -14.85
N MET A 201 5.89 0.02 -14.51
CA MET A 201 7.16 -0.07 -15.24
C MET A 201 8.31 -0.34 -14.26
N ILE A 202 9.19 -1.28 -14.62
CA ILE A 202 10.39 -1.62 -13.84
C ILE A 202 11.63 -1.31 -14.68
N ILE A 203 12.49 -0.45 -14.18
CA ILE A 203 13.78 -0.08 -14.78
C ILE A 203 14.88 -0.67 -13.91
N ALA A 204 15.72 -1.55 -14.44
CA ALA A 204 16.82 -2.15 -13.69
C ALA A 204 18.17 -1.59 -14.17
N ILE A 205 19.02 -1.19 -13.22
CA ILE A 205 20.38 -0.69 -13.47
C ILE A 205 21.33 -1.58 -12.67
N ASN A 206 22.01 -2.50 -13.34
CA ASN A 206 22.94 -3.42 -12.70
C ASN A 206 24.15 -3.71 -13.62
N LYS A 207 25.29 -4.07 -13.00
CA LYS A 207 26.56 -4.39 -13.67
C LYS A 207 26.80 -5.90 -13.84
N ASP A 208 25.93 -6.71 -13.24
CA ASP A 208 25.93 -8.18 -13.35
C ASP A 208 25.59 -8.65 -14.77
#